data_AF-A0A4R8ZF72-F1
#
_entry.id   AF-A0A4R8ZF72-F1
#
_cell.length_a   1.000
_cell.length_b   1.000
_cell.length_c   1.000
_cell.angle_alpha   90.00
_cell.angle_beta   90.00
_cell.angle_gamma   90.00
#
_symmetry.space_group_name_H-M   'P 1'
#
loop_
_entity.id
_entity.type
_entity.pdbx_description
1 polymer ?
#
loop_
_entity_poly.entity_id
_entity_poly.type
_entity_poly.pdbx_seq_one_letter_code
_entity_poly.pdbx_strand_id
1 'polypeptide(L)'
;MDNTELELLLRETAPQPPLPTGLAGHRERILAEAKPRRARRLQAWTAGVAASVLLLGGGSAAVAAGGMETPWGWVADNVFSVSNGAEICFAGFTVSFLDGVDENSDIARETRAFVGALDLETLDTAQMEAENRESYLNAHDESGDVNPITMSDAQAKQMAVWRVASNLTWEHLEAKGYDPNLVGFNMASEGCDL
;
A
#
# COMPACT_ATOMS: atom_id res chain seq x y z
N MET A 1 -22.67 12.75 -30.95
CA MET A 1 -22.11 12.86 -29.60
C MET A 1 -21.41 11.55 -29.34
N ASP A 2 -20.10 11.62 -29.22
CA ASP A 2 -19.20 10.49 -28.97
C ASP A 2 -19.20 10.15 -27.46
N ASN A 3 -19.00 8.87 -27.10
CA ASN A 3 -18.88 8.45 -25.71
C ASN A 3 -17.77 9.20 -24.96
N THR A 4 -16.70 9.58 -25.65
CA THR A 4 -15.57 10.35 -25.12
C THR A 4 -15.98 11.79 -24.76
N GLU A 5 -16.85 12.41 -25.55
CA GLU A 5 -17.45 13.73 -25.26
C GLU A 5 -18.38 13.67 -24.05
N LEU A 6 -19.16 12.59 -23.93
CA LEU A 6 -20.06 12.39 -22.80
C LEU A 6 -19.29 12.18 -21.49
N GLU A 7 -18.19 11.42 -21.51
CA GLU A 7 -17.32 11.22 -20.35
C GLU A 7 -16.62 12.51 -19.90
N LEU A 8 -16.20 13.36 -20.85
CA LEU A 8 -15.64 14.69 -20.56
C LEU A 8 -16.67 15.60 -19.87
N LEU A 9 -17.88 15.68 -20.42
CA LEU A 9 -18.97 16.49 -19.83
C LEU A 9 -19.39 16.00 -18.44
N LEU A 10 -19.41 14.67 -18.22
CA LEU A 10 -19.70 14.09 -16.91
C LEU A 10 -18.60 14.37 -15.88
N ARG A 11 -17.33 14.42 -16.29
CA ARG A 11 -16.22 14.82 -15.42
C ARG A 11 -16.28 16.31 -15.07
N GLU A 12 -16.60 17.17 -16.03
CA GLU A 12 -16.65 18.62 -15.80
C GLU A 12 -17.85 19.06 -14.94
N THR A 13 -18.94 18.28 -14.96
CA THR A 13 -20.15 18.56 -14.17
C THR A 13 -20.19 17.83 -12.82
N ALA A 14 -19.17 17.02 -12.50
CA ALA A 14 -19.10 16.35 -11.22
C ALA A 14 -18.98 17.39 -10.09
N PRO A 15 -19.85 17.35 -9.07
CA PRO A 15 -19.74 18.24 -7.92
C PRO A 15 -18.37 18.03 -7.29
N GLN A 16 -17.56 19.09 -7.23
CA GLN A 16 -16.29 19.03 -6.53
C GLN A 16 -16.57 18.66 -5.08
N PRO A 17 -15.98 17.57 -4.56
CA PRO A 17 -16.18 17.19 -3.17
C PRO A 17 -15.73 18.37 -2.29
N PRO A 18 -16.47 18.69 -1.22
CA PRO A 18 -16.09 19.77 -0.33
C PRO A 18 -14.67 19.51 0.19
N LEU A 19 -13.79 20.51 0.05
CA LEU A 19 -12.45 20.44 0.60
C LEU A 19 -12.55 20.24 2.12
N PRO A 20 -11.96 19.18 2.69
CA PRO A 20 -12.07 18.92 4.11
C PRO A 20 -11.42 20.05 4.91
N THR A 21 -12.17 20.60 5.87
CA THR A 21 -11.65 21.57 6.84
C THR A 21 -10.80 20.84 7.89
N GLY A 22 -9.50 20.70 7.61
CA GLY A 22 -8.50 20.18 8.53
C GLY A 22 -8.31 18.66 8.52
N LEU A 23 -7.31 18.18 9.29
CA LEU A 23 -6.87 16.79 9.38
C LEU A 23 -7.99 15.79 9.74
N ALA A 24 -8.88 16.16 10.66
CA ALA A 24 -10.00 15.30 11.06
C ALA A 24 -10.99 15.06 9.92
N GLY A 25 -11.38 16.11 9.18
CA GLY A 25 -12.25 15.98 8.01
C GLY A 25 -11.57 15.24 6.85
N HIS A 26 -10.26 15.41 6.72
CA HIS A 26 -9.45 14.69 5.72
C HIS A 26 -9.38 13.20 6.02
N ARG A 27 -9.13 12.84 7.29
CA ARG A 27 -9.18 11.46 7.79
C ARG A 27 -10.54 10.82 7.58
N GLU A 28 -11.62 11.51 7.94
CA GLU A 28 -12.99 11.01 7.77
C GLU A 28 -13.31 10.73 6.30
N ARG A 29 -12.88 11.60 5.37
CA ARG A 29 -13.02 11.38 3.93
C ARG A 29 -12.32 10.10 3.47
N ILE A 30 -11.03 9.92 3.80
CA ILE A 30 -10.28 8.73 3.36
C ILE A 30 -10.89 7.46 3.94
N LEU A 31 -11.25 7.46 5.22
CA LEU A 31 -11.94 6.33 5.86
C LEU A 31 -13.33 6.07 5.25
N ALA A 32 -14.06 7.13 4.89
CA ALA A 32 -15.37 7.04 4.24
C ALA A 32 -15.28 6.58 2.79
N GLU A 33 -14.17 6.79 2.07
CA GLU A 33 -13.94 6.27 0.71
C GLU A 33 -13.50 4.80 0.71
N ALA A 34 -12.77 4.38 1.75
CA ALA A 34 -12.40 2.98 1.98
C ALA A 34 -13.64 2.09 2.24
N LYS A 35 -14.65 2.60 2.95
CA LYS A 35 -15.87 1.87 3.38
C LYS A 35 -16.79 1.36 2.24
N PRO A 36 -17.23 2.18 1.26
CA PRO A 36 -18.27 1.82 0.28
C PRO A 36 -17.78 0.88 -0.84
N ARG A 37 -16.47 0.73 -1.03
CA ARG A 37 -15.93 -0.22 -2.04
C ARG A 37 -16.08 -1.69 -1.61
N ARG A 38 -16.13 -1.96 -0.29
CA ARG A 38 -16.46 -3.29 0.27
C ARG A 38 -17.90 -3.71 -0.02
N ALA A 39 -18.84 -2.75 -0.01
CA ALA A 39 -20.27 -3.02 -0.23
C ALA A 39 -20.62 -3.31 -1.70
N ARG A 40 -19.99 -2.62 -2.66
CA ARG A 40 -20.22 -2.86 -4.10
C ARG A 40 -19.61 -4.18 -4.58
N ARG A 41 -18.45 -4.60 -4.06
CA ARG A 41 -17.88 -5.93 -4.35
C ARG A 41 -18.76 -7.07 -3.81
N LEU A 42 -19.41 -6.90 -2.66
CA LEU A 42 -20.35 -7.89 -2.12
C LEU A 42 -21.61 -8.05 -3.00
N GLN A 43 -22.13 -6.98 -3.61
CA GLN A 43 -23.31 -7.06 -4.48
C GLN A 43 -23.03 -7.68 -5.85
N ALA A 44 -21.79 -7.61 -6.35
CA ALA A 44 -21.42 -8.26 -7.60
C ALA A 44 -21.31 -9.80 -7.48
N TRP A 45 -21.10 -10.32 -6.25
CA TRP A 45 -20.94 -11.75 -5.97
C TRP A 45 -22.21 -12.47 -5.50
N THR A 46 -23.32 -11.76 -5.22
CA THR A 46 -24.57 -12.39 -4.79
C THR A 46 -25.48 -12.86 -5.93
N ALA A 47 -25.11 -12.59 -7.19
CA ALA A 47 -25.80 -13.13 -8.37
C ALA A 47 -25.14 -14.44 -8.85
N GLY A 48 -25.25 -15.49 -8.03
CA GLY A 48 -25.04 -16.87 -8.48
C GLY A 48 -23.70 -17.49 -8.11
N VAL A 49 -23.63 -18.12 -6.94
CA VAL A 49 -23.38 -19.56 -6.75
C VAL A 49 -23.40 -19.81 -5.24
N ALA A 50 -24.43 -20.51 -4.79
CA ALA A 50 -24.45 -21.12 -3.48
C ALA A 50 -23.48 -22.31 -3.50
N ALA A 51 -22.38 -22.22 -2.76
CA ALA A 51 -21.77 -23.30 -1.97
C ALA A 51 -20.31 -22.95 -1.62
N SER A 52 -20.08 -22.81 -0.31
CA SER A 52 -18.88 -23.31 0.38
C SER A 52 -17.52 -22.76 -0.05
N VAL A 53 -17.02 -21.78 0.70
CA VAL A 53 -15.80 -21.87 1.53
C VAL A 53 -15.67 -20.55 2.30
N LEU A 54 -15.72 -20.65 3.64
CA LEU A 54 -15.20 -19.62 4.54
C LEU A 54 -13.68 -19.56 4.33
N LEU A 55 -13.23 -18.77 3.36
CA LEU A 55 -11.85 -18.30 3.31
C LEU A 55 -11.86 -16.84 3.75
N LEU A 56 -11.18 -16.62 4.86
CA LEU A 56 -10.83 -15.34 5.47
C LEU A 56 -10.07 -14.46 4.47
N GLY A 57 -10.78 -13.88 3.50
CA GLY A 57 -10.30 -12.79 2.67
C GLY A 57 -10.65 -11.48 3.35
N GLY A 58 -9.85 -11.06 4.33
CA GLY A 58 -9.92 -9.72 4.91
C GLY A 58 -9.80 -8.70 3.79
N GLY A 59 -10.93 -8.12 3.39
CA GLY A 59 -11.01 -7.25 2.23
C GLY A 59 -10.18 -5.98 2.43
N SER A 60 -9.00 -5.96 1.81
CA SER A 60 -8.16 -4.80 1.63
C SER A 60 -8.94 -3.69 0.92
N ALA A 61 -8.87 -2.49 1.47
CA ALA A 61 -9.58 -1.34 0.97
C ALA A 61 -8.64 -0.49 0.13
N ALA A 62 -8.66 -0.72 -1.19
CA ALA A 62 -7.97 0.10 -2.17
C ALA A 62 -8.26 1.59 -1.96
N VAL A 63 -7.26 2.30 -1.43
CA VAL A 63 -7.19 3.77 -1.39
C VAL A 63 -6.78 4.29 -2.77
N ALA A 64 -7.61 3.99 -3.77
CA ALA A 64 -7.46 4.55 -5.10
C ALA A 64 -8.25 5.87 -5.21
N ALA A 65 -7.53 6.91 -5.64
CA ALA A 65 -7.99 8.24 -6.05
C ALA A 65 -8.18 9.30 -4.95
N GLY A 66 -7.09 9.60 -4.25
CA GLY A 66 -6.97 10.77 -3.39
C GLY A 66 -5.53 11.18 -3.11
N GLY A 67 -4.60 10.86 -4.00
CA GLY A 67 -3.24 11.40 -4.11
C GLY A 67 -2.32 11.14 -2.93
N MET A 68 -1.66 9.97 -2.85
CA MET A 68 -0.41 9.76 -2.09
C MET A 68 -0.46 10.10 -0.58
N GLU A 69 -1.58 10.61 -0.06
CA GLU A 69 -1.76 11.19 1.26
C GLU A 69 -2.42 10.16 2.17
N THR A 70 -1.80 9.92 3.32
CA THR A 70 -2.34 9.03 4.33
C THR A 70 -3.43 9.74 5.15
N PRO A 71 -4.30 9.00 5.85
CA PRO A 71 -5.28 9.59 6.77
C PRO A 71 -4.71 10.53 7.84
N TRP A 72 -3.39 10.52 8.06
CA TRP A 72 -2.67 11.34 9.04
C TRP A 72 -1.85 12.47 8.41
N GLY A 73 -2.04 12.75 7.12
CA GLY A 73 -1.57 13.96 6.46
C GLY A 73 -0.12 13.95 5.99
N TRP A 74 0.51 12.77 5.88
CA TRP A 74 1.83 12.62 5.26
C TRP A 74 1.70 11.98 3.87
N VAL A 75 2.67 12.27 2.99
CA VAL A 75 2.68 11.87 1.57
C VAL A 75 3.66 10.71 1.36
N ALA A 76 3.24 9.67 0.64
CA ALA A 76 4.02 8.48 0.30
C ALA A 76 3.88 8.16 -1.20
N ASP A 77 4.90 7.52 -1.78
CA ASP A 77 4.91 7.12 -3.20
C ASP A 77 3.88 6.03 -3.54
N ASN A 78 3.46 5.26 -2.55
CA ASN A 78 2.30 4.38 -2.63
C ASN A 78 1.76 4.09 -1.21
N VAL A 79 0.47 3.76 -1.09
CA VAL A 79 -0.21 3.53 0.19
C VAL A 79 -1.04 2.25 0.13
N PHE A 80 -1.06 1.49 1.22
CA PHE A 80 -1.87 0.28 1.35
C PHE A 80 -2.41 0.11 2.76
N SER A 81 -3.37 -0.79 2.92
CA SER A 81 -3.93 -1.12 4.23
C SER A 81 -4.03 -2.62 4.47
N VAL A 82 -3.86 -3.03 5.71
CA VAL A 82 -3.99 -4.41 6.19
C VAL A 82 -4.94 -4.38 7.39
N SER A 83 -5.85 -5.33 7.52
CA SER A 83 -6.67 -5.42 8.74
C SER A 83 -6.03 -6.36 9.75
N ASN A 84 -5.99 -5.96 11.02
CA ASN A 84 -5.64 -6.84 12.15
C ASN A 84 -6.88 -7.49 12.81
N GLY A 85 -8.06 -7.36 12.20
CA GLY A 85 -9.33 -7.86 12.70
C GLY A 85 -10.09 -6.91 13.63
N ALA A 86 -9.39 -6.07 14.41
CA ALA A 86 -10.00 -5.05 15.27
C ALA A 86 -10.03 -3.66 14.59
N GLU A 87 -8.97 -3.34 13.86
CA GLU A 87 -8.71 -2.06 13.21
C GLU A 87 -8.12 -2.26 11.80
N ILE A 88 -7.95 -1.15 11.08
CA ILE A 88 -7.28 -1.09 9.79
C ILE A 88 -5.91 -0.43 10.01
N CYS A 89 -4.87 -1.21 9.80
CA CYS A 89 -3.48 -0.81 9.77
C CYS A 89 -3.18 -0.17 8.40
N PHE A 90 -2.72 1.07 8.38
CA PHE A 90 -2.32 1.72 7.13
C PHE A 90 -0.80 1.83 7.07
N ALA A 91 -0.26 1.68 5.87
CA ALA A 91 1.16 1.85 5.61
C ALA A 91 1.38 2.64 4.32
N GLY A 92 2.43 3.44 4.31
CA GLY A 92 2.90 4.20 3.17
C GLY A 92 4.33 3.81 2.83
N PHE A 93 4.59 3.68 1.54
CA PHE A 93 5.85 3.30 0.95
C PHE A 93 6.47 4.54 0.29
N THR A 94 7.66 4.93 0.74
CA THR A 94 8.34 6.13 0.24
C THR A 94 9.68 5.77 -0.37
N VAL A 95 9.98 6.37 -1.52
CA VAL A 95 11.23 6.24 -2.24
C VAL A 95 12.18 7.35 -1.79
N SER A 96 13.41 6.98 -1.47
CA SER A 96 14.52 7.89 -1.20
C SER A 96 15.65 7.64 -2.17
N PHE A 97 16.46 8.67 -2.45
CA PHE A 97 17.60 8.55 -3.35
C PHE A 97 18.91 8.89 -2.63
N LEU A 98 20.01 8.29 -3.07
CA LEU A 98 21.34 8.60 -2.54
C LEU A 98 21.69 10.08 -2.77
N ASP A 99 22.48 10.65 -1.85
CA ASP A 99 23.00 12.01 -1.98
C ASP A 99 23.63 12.25 -3.35
N GLY A 100 23.16 13.28 -4.04
CA GLY A 100 23.62 13.67 -5.38
C GLY A 100 22.75 13.17 -6.54
N VAL A 101 21.74 12.34 -6.29
CA VAL A 101 20.71 12.00 -7.28
C VAL A 101 19.65 13.10 -7.32
N ASP A 102 19.46 13.72 -8.47
CA ASP A 102 18.38 14.69 -8.68
C ASP A 102 17.01 14.00 -8.61
N GLU A 103 16.08 14.54 -7.84
CA GLU A 103 14.69 14.07 -7.76
C GLU A 103 13.95 14.10 -9.09
N ASN A 104 14.43 14.91 -10.04
CA ASN A 104 13.89 14.99 -11.39
C ASN A 104 14.68 14.15 -12.40
N SER A 105 15.68 13.37 -11.98
CA SER A 105 16.45 12.49 -12.87
C SER A 105 15.56 11.38 -13.49
N ASP A 106 16.05 10.76 -14.57
CA ASP A 106 15.33 9.68 -15.24
C ASP A 106 15.08 8.49 -14.30
N ILE A 107 16.08 8.13 -13.48
CA ILE A 107 15.93 7.07 -12.47
C ILE A 107 14.86 7.45 -11.43
N ALA A 108 14.85 8.70 -10.94
CA ALA A 108 13.88 9.11 -9.94
C ALA A 108 12.44 9.09 -10.45
N ARG A 109 12.22 9.55 -11.70
CA ARG A 109 10.90 9.49 -12.33
C ARG A 109 10.46 8.05 -12.60
N GLU A 110 11.36 7.20 -13.10
CA GLU A 110 11.05 5.78 -13.36
C GLU A 110 10.70 5.04 -12.07
N THR A 111 11.49 5.22 -11.00
CA THR A 111 11.24 4.57 -9.71
C THR A 111 9.88 4.97 -9.15
N ARG A 112 9.58 6.28 -9.08
CA ARG A 112 8.29 6.77 -8.55
C ARG A 112 7.12 6.31 -9.41
N ALA A 113 7.28 6.30 -10.75
CA ALA A 113 6.25 5.82 -11.66
C ALA A 113 5.98 4.31 -11.47
N PHE A 114 7.03 3.50 -11.34
CA PHE A 114 6.89 2.06 -11.11
C PHE A 114 6.23 1.79 -9.75
N VAL A 115 6.77 2.36 -8.68
CA VAL A 115 6.24 2.21 -7.32
C VAL A 115 4.78 2.65 -7.23
N GLY A 116 4.43 3.80 -7.80
CA GLY A 116 3.05 4.30 -7.81
C GLY A 116 2.07 3.46 -8.66
N ALA A 117 2.59 2.61 -9.56
CA ALA A 117 1.78 1.70 -10.37
C ALA A 117 1.60 0.31 -9.74
N LEU A 118 2.36 -0.04 -8.69
CA LEU A 118 2.22 -1.32 -8.01
C LEU A 118 0.89 -1.41 -7.27
N ASP A 119 0.17 -2.52 -7.46
CA ASP A 119 -0.96 -2.89 -6.61
C ASP A 119 -0.44 -3.63 -5.36
N LEU A 120 -0.04 -2.85 -4.36
CA LEU A 120 0.55 -3.36 -3.10
C LEU A 120 -0.40 -4.30 -2.33
N GLU A 121 -1.71 -4.20 -2.53
CA GLU A 121 -2.70 -5.02 -1.82
C GLU A 121 -2.79 -6.45 -2.38
N THR A 122 -2.38 -6.64 -3.64
CA THR A 122 -2.49 -7.92 -4.35
C THR A 122 -1.16 -8.63 -4.55
N LEU A 123 -0.06 -8.05 -4.04
CA LEU A 123 1.25 -8.70 -4.07
C LEU A 123 1.19 -10.07 -3.36
N ASP A 124 1.76 -11.08 -4.01
CA ASP A 124 2.00 -12.36 -3.37
C ASP A 124 3.16 -12.22 -2.39
N THR A 125 2.84 -12.26 -1.12
CA THR A 125 3.81 -12.11 -0.03
C THR A 125 3.94 -13.38 0.82
N ALA A 126 3.29 -14.49 0.45
CA ALA A 126 3.17 -15.66 1.31
C ALA A 126 4.54 -16.23 1.71
N GLN A 127 5.47 -16.32 0.75
CA GLN A 127 6.83 -16.74 1.01
C GLN A 127 7.57 -15.76 1.93
N MET A 128 7.52 -14.47 1.61
CA MET A 128 8.24 -13.43 2.34
C MET A 128 7.72 -13.28 3.79
N GLU A 129 6.43 -13.49 3.99
CA GLU A 129 5.82 -13.55 5.32
C GLU A 129 6.33 -14.73 6.16
N ALA A 130 6.53 -15.89 5.54
CA ALA A 130 7.10 -17.07 6.22
C ALA A 130 8.57 -16.84 6.59
N GLU A 131 9.37 -16.31 5.65
CA GLU A 131 10.77 -15.97 5.88
C GLU A 131 10.94 -14.90 6.97
N ASN A 132 10.09 -13.87 6.98
CA ASN A 132 10.07 -12.89 8.05
C ASN A 132 9.82 -13.56 9.40
N ARG A 133 8.74 -14.34 9.54
CA ARG A 133 8.40 -15.01 10.81
C ARG A 133 9.54 -15.90 11.31
N GLU A 134 10.16 -16.68 10.42
CA GLU A 134 11.31 -17.52 10.77
C GLU A 134 12.52 -16.68 11.24
N SER A 135 12.83 -15.59 10.53
CA SER A 135 13.93 -14.69 10.90
C SER A 135 13.72 -14.04 12.26
N TYR A 136 12.49 -13.67 12.62
CA TYR A 136 12.20 -13.03 13.91
C TYR A 136 12.15 -14.01 15.07
N LEU A 137 11.72 -15.24 14.84
CA LEU A 137 11.76 -16.30 15.86
C LEU A 137 13.21 -16.67 16.24
N ASN A 138 14.14 -16.52 15.29
CA ASN A 138 15.55 -16.80 15.46
C ASN A 138 16.39 -15.52 15.57
N ALA A 139 15.78 -14.37 15.88
CA ALA A 139 16.54 -13.13 16.08
C ALA A 139 17.48 -13.29 17.28
N HIS A 140 18.67 -12.70 17.18
CA HIS A 140 19.68 -12.70 18.23
C HIS A 140 19.91 -11.29 18.76
N ASP A 141 20.21 -11.17 20.06
CA ASP A 141 20.63 -9.90 20.66
C ASP A 141 22.12 -9.58 20.42
N GLU A 142 22.59 -8.45 20.95
CA GLU A 142 23.99 -8.02 20.82
C GLU A 142 25.01 -9.00 21.44
N SER A 143 24.55 -9.88 22.35
CA SER A 143 25.38 -10.91 22.99
C SER A 143 25.36 -12.23 22.21
N GLY A 144 24.54 -12.34 21.16
CA GLY A 144 24.36 -13.54 20.35
C GLY A 144 23.34 -14.53 20.94
N ASP A 145 22.60 -14.15 21.99
CA ASP A 145 21.55 -14.98 22.57
C ASP A 145 20.27 -14.85 21.76
N VAL A 146 19.51 -15.94 21.63
CA VAL A 146 18.23 -15.93 20.91
C VAL A 146 17.24 -15.05 21.66
N ASN A 147 16.79 -13.99 21.02
CA ASN A 147 15.81 -13.03 21.52
C ASN A 147 14.68 -12.86 20.49
N PRO A 148 13.66 -13.74 20.54
CA PRO A 148 12.60 -13.76 19.53
C PRO A 148 11.79 -12.46 19.54
N ILE A 149 11.53 -11.92 18.35
CA ILE A 149 10.65 -10.76 18.19
C ILE A 149 9.25 -11.27 17.84
N THR A 150 8.27 -10.99 18.69
CA THR A 150 6.86 -11.30 18.40
C THR A 150 6.26 -10.25 17.50
N MET A 151 5.65 -10.66 16.40
CA MET A 151 4.93 -9.78 15.49
C MET A 151 3.51 -10.26 15.26
N SER A 152 2.58 -9.31 15.14
CA SER A 152 1.23 -9.61 14.67
C SER A 152 1.24 -9.98 13.19
N ASP A 153 0.22 -10.72 12.74
CA ASP A 153 0.08 -11.07 11.32
C ASP A 153 0.01 -9.85 10.41
N ALA A 154 -0.61 -8.77 10.89
CA ALA A 154 -0.69 -7.51 10.15
C ALA A 154 0.70 -6.87 9.95
N GLN A 155 1.52 -6.85 11.00
CA GLN A 155 2.90 -6.34 10.90
C GLN A 155 3.75 -7.24 9.99
N ALA A 156 3.62 -8.56 10.10
CA ALA A 156 4.32 -9.53 9.24
C ALA A 156 3.96 -9.31 7.76
N LYS A 157 2.66 -9.10 7.47
CA LYS A 157 2.16 -8.77 6.14
C LYS A 157 2.72 -7.45 5.62
N GLN A 158 2.73 -6.38 6.42
CA GLN A 158 3.23 -5.07 6.00
C GLN A 158 4.70 -5.12 5.60
N MET A 159 5.55 -5.76 6.41
CA MET A 159 6.95 -5.92 6.07
C MET A 159 7.16 -6.80 4.85
N ALA A 160 6.34 -7.83 4.68
CA ALA A 160 6.43 -8.69 3.51
C ALA A 160 6.05 -7.93 2.23
N VAL A 161 5.01 -7.10 2.26
CA VAL A 161 4.66 -6.17 1.18
C VAL A 161 5.82 -5.23 0.89
N TRP A 162 6.42 -4.62 1.93
CA TRP A 162 7.56 -3.72 1.76
C TRP A 162 8.77 -4.40 1.11
N ARG A 163 9.15 -5.61 1.57
CA ARG A 163 10.27 -6.38 0.98
C ARG A 163 10.00 -6.76 -0.47
N VAL A 164 8.80 -7.27 -0.77
CA VAL A 164 8.44 -7.66 -2.14
C VAL A 164 8.40 -6.45 -3.07
N ALA A 165 7.77 -5.35 -2.67
CA ALA A 165 7.71 -4.13 -3.49
C ALA A 165 9.10 -3.54 -3.75
N SER A 166 9.98 -3.53 -2.74
CA SER A 166 11.36 -3.05 -2.88
C SER A 166 12.15 -3.91 -3.86
N ASN A 167 12.08 -5.24 -3.72
CA ASN A 167 12.74 -6.19 -4.62
C ASN A 167 12.26 -6.03 -6.06
N LEU A 168 10.94 -5.99 -6.29
CA LEU A 168 10.37 -5.79 -7.62
C LEU A 168 10.83 -4.46 -8.24
N THR A 169 10.96 -3.41 -7.43
CA THR A 169 11.42 -2.12 -7.92
C THR A 169 12.90 -2.16 -8.28
N TRP A 170 13.77 -2.77 -7.47
CA TRP A 170 15.18 -2.93 -7.81
C TRP A 170 15.39 -3.78 -9.06
N GLU A 171 14.68 -4.92 -9.18
CA GLU A 171 14.71 -5.77 -10.37
C GLU A 171 14.28 -5.01 -11.63
N HIS A 172 13.21 -4.19 -11.53
CA HIS A 172 12.75 -3.35 -12.63
C HIS A 172 13.80 -2.32 -13.04
N LEU A 173 14.44 -1.64 -12.09
CA LEU A 173 15.47 -0.64 -12.36
C LEU A 173 16.71 -1.26 -13.01
N GLU A 174 17.16 -2.41 -12.52
CA GLU A 174 18.28 -3.15 -13.12
C GLU A 174 17.95 -3.57 -14.56
N ALA A 175 16.74 -4.09 -14.80
CA ALA A 175 16.28 -4.47 -16.14
C ALA A 175 16.21 -3.27 -17.12
N LYS A 176 16.05 -2.05 -16.60
CA LYS A 176 16.07 -0.79 -17.36
C LYS A 176 17.47 -0.21 -17.53
N GLY A 177 18.50 -0.80 -16.90
CA GLY A 177 19.89 -0.36 -16.97
C GLY A 177 20.24 0.76 -15.97
N TYR A 178 19.42 0.97 -14.95
CA TYR A 178 19.73 1.87 -13.84
C TYR A 178 20.52 1.13 -12.74
N ASP A 179 21.28 1.87 -11.94
CA ASP A 179 21.92 1.33 -10.74
C ASP A 179 20.91 1.33 -9.57
N PRO A 180 20.45 0.14 -9.10
CA PRO A 180 19.46 0.07 -8.02
C PRO A 180 20.00 0.55 -6.67
N ASN A 181 21.33 0.62 -6.48
CA ASN A 181 21.93 1.08 -5.22
C ASN A 181 21.76 2.59 -4.97
N LEU A 182 21.30 3.34 -5.98
CA LEU A 182 20.96 4.75 -5.85
C LEU A 182 19.59 4.99 -5.22
N VAL A 183 18.82 3.91 -4.99
CA VAL A 183 17.43 3.97 -4.54
C VAL A 183 17.28 3.20 -3.23
N GLY A 184 16.72 3.88 -2.22
CA GLY A 184 16.28 3.30 -0.96
C GLY A 184 14.77 3.40 -0.78
N PHE A 185 14.24 2.62 0.15
CA PHE A 185 12.82 2.60 0.47
C PHE A 185 12.60 2.73 1.97
N ASN A 186 11.58 3.49 2.35
CA ASN A 186 11.13 3.65 3.71
C ASN A 186 9.67 3.24 3.82
N MET A 187 9.28 2.70 4.96
CA MET A 187 7.89 2.45 5.30
C MET A 187 7.55 3.18 6.59
N ALA A 188 6.47 3.95 6.55
CA ALA A 188 5.81 4.42 7.76
C ALA A 188 4.44 3.76 7.86
N SER A 189 3.99 3.51 9.08
CA SER A 189 2.75 2.80 9.34
C SER A 189 2.08 3.35 10.59
N GLU A 190 0.75 3.37 10.61
CA GLU A 190 -0.02 3.87 11.75
C GLU A 190 -1.30 3.05 11.94
N GLY A 191 -1.74 2.93 13.20
CA GLY A 191 -2.84 2.03 13.59
C GLY A 191 -2.45 0.54 13.61
N CYS A 192 -1.14 0.25 13.67
CA CYS A 192 -0.59 -1.12 13.71
C CYS A 192 -0.19 -1.56 15.13
N ASP A 193 -0.46 -0.71 16.13
CA ASP A 193 -0.11 -0.97 17.52
C ASP A 193 -1.12 -1.95 18.13
N LEU A 194 -0.68 -3.21 18.26
CA LEU A 194 -1.21 -4.19 19.21
C LEU A 194 -0.04 -4.98 19.81
#